data_AF-A0A964ZEZ1-F1
#
_entry.id   AF-A0A964ZEZ1-F1
#
_cell.length_a   1.000
_cell.length_b   1.000
_cell.length_c   1.000
_cell.angle_alpha   90.00
_cell.angle_beta   90.00
_cell.angle_gamma   90.00
#
_symmetry.space_group_name_H-M   'P 1'
#
loop_
_entity.id
_entity.type
_entity.pdbx_description
1 polymer ?
#
loop_
_entity_poly.entity_id
_entity_poly.type
_entity_poly.pdbx_seq_one_letter_code
_entity_poly.pdbx_strand_id
1 'polypeptide(L)'
;NPHSDIDLLFLVPVSADKIPPGSKEAIESILYVLWDIGFQVGHAVRSIAECIAEATLDQQSKTAMMDTRLVAGDEKLYNDYRTLFEKECIQKKQKEFLELRRQDQRTRHNRYWKTPYLQEPNVKESCGGLRDYHNIMWVSQVKRGITDLKDLVMEKSLTPTAYREISDAYDFLHRVRNELHYETGKENDILTLRLQGIVATTFNYPQKSILRRTEAFMRDYYTHTRHLWQHTTSLMEIYQIEEEQAAASGLRSFLSFRKSKIEEFDGFTARDGRIYAIANDVFTSDPNRMMRLFQHCQVRTLKLSPPMRKLVKEHLDLVDKDFRYDKRNRDTFQAILERKGDVARTLRLMHRVGFLGKFLPEFDAMDCLVQHEFFHRYTADEHTLRCIDQLDALLVDEAPRSEFYRRLLLDVSDPYALYLAVIMHDTGRAENVREHIDG
;
A
#
# COMPACT_ATOMS: atom_id res chain seq x y z
N ASN A 1 -3.47 15.03 15.75
CA ASN A 1 -2.00 15.11 15.84
C ASN A 1 -1.61 16.53 16.23
N PRO A 2 -0.48 16.73 16.92
CA PRO A 2 0.09 18.05 17.18
C PRO A 2 0.30 18.82 15.87
N HIS A 3 0.26 20.15 15.90
CA HIS A 3 0.52 21.01 14.74
C HIS A 3 -0.25 20.61 13.46
N SER A 4 -1.45 20.02 13.61
CA SER A 4 -2.37 19.74 12.51
C SER A 4 -3.52 20.73 12.55
N ASP A 5 -4.03 21.05 11.37
CA ASP A 5 -5.21 21.90 11.23
C ASP A 5 -6.43 21.31 11.95
N ILE A 6 -7.31 22.21 12.39
CA ILE A 6 -8.64 21.88 12.88
C ILE A 6 -9.65 22.23 11.80
N ASP A 7 -10.32 21.23 11.24
CA ASP A 7 -11.41 21.43 10.30
C ASP A 7 -12.77 21.44 11.02
N LEU A 8 -13.48 22.58 10.95
CA LEU A 8 -14.80 22.76 11.57
C LEU A 8 -15.91 22.95 10.54
N LEU A 9 -16.94 22.13 10.63
CA LEU A 9 -18.19 22.32 9.90
C LEU A 9 -19.26 22.86 10.85
N PHE A 10 -19.65 24.11 10.67
CA PHE A 10 -20.83 24.70 11.31
C PHE A 10 -22.07 24.34 10.49
N LEU A 11 -22.77 23.28 10.94
CA LEU A 11 -23.98 22.80 10.31
C LEU A 11 -25.19 23.65 10.77
N VAL A 12 -25.90 24.25 9.82
CA VAL A 12 -27.04 25.15 10.09
C VAL A 12 -28.32 24.65 9.42
N PRO A 13 -29.52 24.93 9.99
CA PRO A 13 -30.79 24.43 9.44
C PRO A 13 -31.24 25.17 8.17
N VAL A 14 -30.68 26.34 7.91
CA VAL A 14 -30.95 27.19 6.74
C VAL A 14 -29.65 27.50 6.02
N SER A 15 -29.77 27.93 4.76
CA SER A 15 -28.65 28.36 3.92
C SER A 15 -27.75 29.37 4.64
N ALA A 16 -26.43 29.33 4.40
CA ALA A 16 -25.45 30.10 5.15
C ALA A 16 -25.68 31.64 5.06
N ASP A 17 -26.25 32.12 3.96
CA ASP A 17 -26.65 33.52 3.73
C ASP A 17 -27.88 33.97 4.54
N LYS A 18 -28.62 33.02 5.12
CA LYS A 18 -29.90 33.26 5.81
C LYS A 18 -29.84 32.97 7.31
N ILE A 19 -28.67 32.68 7.85
CA ILE A 19 -28.52 32.44 9.29
C ILE A 19 -28.83 33.73 10.07
N PRO A 20 -29.46 33.64 11.25
CA PRO A 20 -29.72 34.81 12.08
C PRO A 20 -28.41 35.54 12.44
N PRO A 21 -28.42 36.88 12.60
CA PRO A 21 -27.22 37.64 12.97
C PRO A 21 -26.51 37.10 14.22
N GLY A 22 -27.26 36.74 15.26
CA GLY A 22 -26.68 36.17 16.48
C GLY A 22 -25.96 34.83 16.27
N SER A 23 -26.40 34.00 15.30
CA SER A 23 -25.70 32.76 14.95
C SER A 23 -24.38 33.05 14.24
N LYS A 24 -24.37 34.07 13.36
CA LYS A 24 -23.16 34.51 12.68
C LYS A 24 -22.13 35.06 13.68
N GLU A 25 -22.55 35.92 14.59
CA GLU A 25 -21.71 36.47 15.65
C GLU A 25 -21.12 35.36 16.56
N ALA A 26 -21.92 34.34 16.89
CA ALA A 26 -21.45 33.20 17.68
C ALA A 26 -20.38 32.39 16.94
N ILE A 27 -20.56 32.12 15.65
CA ILE A 27 -19.58 31.41 14.81
C ILE A 27 -18.28 32.22 14.74
N GLU A 28 -18.37 33.51 14.44
CA GLU A 28 -17.20 34.40 14.39
C GLU A 28 -16.46 34.44 15.73
N SER A 29 -17.19 34.54 16.85
CA SER A 29 -16.60 34.53 18.20
C SER A 29 -15.82 33.24 18.49
N ILE A 30 -16.37 32.08 18.11
CA ILE A 30 -15.68 30.79 18.26
C ILE A 30 -14.39 30.76 17.44
N LEU A 31 -14.44 31.24 16.19
CA LEU A 31 -13.28 31.26 15.30
C LEU A 31 -12.18 32.18 15.82
N TYR A 32 -12.51 33.39 16.27
CA TYR A 32 -11.54 34.32 16.85
C TYR A 32 -10.84 33.71 18.06
N VAL A 33 -11.58 33.06 18.97
CA VAL A 33 -10.97 32.39 20.13
C VAL A 33 -9.97 31.31 19.71
N LEU A 34 -10.32 30.48 18.71
CA LEU A 34 -9.41 29.42 18.25
C LEU A 34 -8.15 29.99 17.59
N TRP A 35 -8.29 31.06 16.80
CA TRP A 35 -7.15 31.74 16.18
C TRP A 35 -6.28 32.45 17.22
N ASP A 36 -6.86 33.11 18.22
CA ASP A 36 -6.13 33.80 19.29
C ASP A 36 -5.31 32.83 20.15
N ILE A 37 -5.78 31.58 20.30
CA ILE A 37 -5.04 30.50 20.97
C ILE A 37 -3.91 29.93 20.07
N GLY A 38 -3.89 30.28 18.78
CA GLY A 38 -2.86 29.90 17.83
C GLY A 38 -3.18 28.65 16.99
N PHE A 39 -4.44 28.20 16.97
CA PHE A 39 -4.84 27.09 16.09
C PHE A 39 -4.99 27.54 14.64
N GLN A 40 -4.54 26.68 13.72
CA GLN A 40 -4.87 26.79 12.30
C GLN A 40 -6.23 26.13 12.08
N VAL A 41 -7.25 26.94 11.77
CA VAL A 41 -8.64 26.47 11.66
C VAL A 41 -9.15 26.62 10.22
N GLY A 42 -9.37 25.50 9.55
CA GLY A 42 -10.22 25.44 8.37
C GLY A 42 -11.68 25.40 8.82
N HIS A 43 -12.56 26.21 8.23
CA HIS A 43 -13.97 26.17 8.59
C HIS A 43 -14.91 26.35 7.41
N ALA A 44 -16.12 25.84 7.57
CA ALA A 44 -17.23 26.09 6.66
C ALA A 44 -18.54 26.21 7.43
N VAL A 45 -19.41 27.12 6.97
CA VAL A 45 -20.80 27.23 7.45
C VAL A 45 -21.70 26.75 6.32
N ARG A 46 -22.45 25.67 6.55
CA ARG A 46 -23.27 25.05 5.51
C ARG A 46 -24.56 24.48 6.09
N SER A 47 -25.63 24.58 5.31
CA SER A 47 -26.82 23.76 5.46
C SER A 47 -26.58 22.34 4.95
N ILE A 48 -27.50 21.42 5.29
CA ILE A 48 -27.43 20.04 4.79
C ILE A 48 -27.40 20.00 3.26
N ALA A 49 -28.20 20.84 2.60
CA ALA A 49 -28.26 20.91 1.14
C ALA A 49 -26.94 21.40 0.53
N GLU A 50 -26.32 22.44 1.12
CA GLU A 50 -25.01 22.95 0.70
C GLU A 50 -23.90 21.91 0.94
N CYS A 51 -23.95 21.13 2.03
CA CYS A 51 -23.01 20.04 2.24
C CYS A 51 -23.10 18.97 1.12
N ILE A 52 -24.31 18.58 0.71
CA ILE A 52 -24.50 17.59 -0.35
C ILE A 52 -24.04 18.12 -1.71
N ALA A 53 -24.30 19.41 -1.99
CA ALA A 53 -23.85 20.08 -3.18
C ALA A 53 -22.31 20.12 -3.23
N GLU A 54 -21.66 20.57 -2.16
CA GLU A 54 -20.20 20.62 -2.04
C GLU A 54 -19.59 19.23 -2.20
N ALA A 55 -20.10 18.22 -1.48
CA ALA A 55 -19.59 16.85 -1.56
C ALA A 55 -19.80 16.19 -2.94
N THR A 56 -20.66 16.77 -3.79
CA THR A 56 -20.80 16.36 -5.18
C THR A 56 -19.76 17.04 -6.08
N LEU A 57 -19.32 18.25 -5.74
CA LEU A 57 -18.39 19.05 -6.53
C LEU A 57 -16.93 18.77 -6.19
N ASP A 58 -16.60 18.66 -4.89
CA ASP A 58 -15.24 18.51 -4.39
C ASP A 58 -15.03 17.22 -3.60
N GLN A 59 -14.02 16.46 -4.03
CA GLN A 59 -13.64 15.18 -3.44
C GLN A 59 -13.10 15.34 -2.02
N GLN A 60 -12.26 16.35 -1.78
CA GLN A 60 -11.62 16.52 -0.49
C GLN A 60 -12.67 16.82 0.58
N SER A 61 -13.60 17.73 0.25
CA SER A 61 -14.79 18.03 1.03
C SER A 61 -15.66 16.80 1.25
N LYS A 62 -15.90 15.97 0.22
CA LYS A 62 -16.65 14.73 0.37
C LYS A 62 -16.03 13.78 1.41
N THR A 63 -14.71 13.55 1.35
CA THR A 63 -14.03 12.70 2.33
C THR A 63 -14.03 13.31 3.73
N ALA A 64 -13.77 14.61 3.86
CA ALA A 64 -13.81 15.30 5.15
C ALA A 64 -15.19 15.26 5.79
N MET A 65 -16.25 15.41 4.98
CA MET A 65 -17.64 15.29 5.40
C MET A 65 -18.01 13.88 5.87
N MET A 66 -17.42 12.86 5.26
CA MET A 66 -17.63 11.47 5.66
C MET A 66 -17.02 11.15 7.03
N ASP A 67 -15.90 11.79 7.39
CA ASP A 67 -15.21 11.65 8.67
C ASP A 67 -15.76 12.57 9.78
N THR A 68 -16.90 13.24 9.55
CA THR A 68 -17.47 14.17 10.53
C THR A 68 -17.88 13.46 11.81
N ARG A 69 -17.65 14.14 12.94
CA ARG A 69 -18.21 13.78 14.25
C ARG A 69 -18.91 14.98 14.86
N LEU A 70 -20.02 14.75 15.56
CA LEU A 70 -20.65 15.81 16.35
C LEU A 70 -19.74 16.17 17.53
N VAL A 71 -19.37 17.45 17.62
CA VAL A 71 -18.60 17.99 18.74
C VAL A 71 -19.55 18.63 19.76
N ALA A 72 -20.49 19.45 19.28
CA ALA A 72 -21.54 20.09 20.06
C ALA A 72 -22.67 20.55 19.13
N GLY A 73 -23.88 20.72 19.69
CA GLY A 73 -25.04 21.28 18.97
C GLY A 73 -26.23 20.33 18.91
N ASP A 74 -27.10 20.53 17.92
CA ASP A 74 -28.33 19.77 17.73
C ASP A 74 -28.05 18.39 17.12
N GLU A 75 -28.28 17.33 17.91
CA GLU A 75 -28.09 15.95 17.48
C GLU A 75 -29.02 15.54 16.33
N LYS A 76 -30.26 16.04 16.32
CA LYS A 76 -31.22 15.71 15.28
C LYS A 76 -30.76 16.26 13.93
N LEU A 77 -30.34 17.52 13.89
CA LEU A 77 -29.81 18.15 12.68
C LEU A 77 -28.60 17.39 12.12
N TYR A 78 -27.68 16.97 13.00
CA TYR A 78 -26.52 16.18 12.61
C TYR A 78 -26.91 14.79 12.09
N ASN A 79 -27.87 14.10 12.71
CA ASN A 79 -28.36 12.80 12.26
C ASN A 79 -29.11 12.89 10.93
N ASP A 80 -29.90 13.95 10.73
CA ASP A 80 -30.57 14.24 9.46
C ASP A 80 -29.53 14.46 8.35
N TYR A 81 -28.46 15.21 8.65
CA TYR A 81 -27.31 15.39 7.75
C TYR A 81 -26.65 14.06 7.39
N ARG A 82 -26.28 13.24 8.38
CA ARG A 82 -25.63 11.93 8.15
C ARG A 82 -26.47 11.04 7.25
N THR A 83 -27.76 10.94 7.56
CA THR A 83 -28.70 10.10 6.81
C THR A 83 -28.80 10.55 5.35
N LEU A 84 -28.96 11.86 5.12
CA LEU A 84 -29.10 12.37 3.76
C LEU A 84 -27.78 12.33 2.98
N PHE A 85 -26.65 12.62 3.63
CA PHE A 85 -25.32 12.52 3.04
C PHE A 85 -25.00 11.09 2.61
N GLU A 86 -25.26 10.11 3.49
CA GLU A 86 -25.05 8.69 3.16
C GLU A 86 -25.88 8.26 1.95
N LYS A 87 -27.15 8.63 1.92
CA LYS A 87 -28.04 8.31 0.80
C LYS A 87 -27.58 8.95 -0.51
N GLU A 88 -27.35 10.27 -0.51
CA GLU A 88 -27.14 11.05 -1.74
C GLU A 88 -25.69 11.00 -2.25
N CYS A 89 -24.71 11.07 -1.35
CA CYS A 89 -23.30 11.18 -1.71
C CYS A 89 -22.60 9.81 -1.74
N ILE A 90 -23.07 8.84 -0.96
CA ILE A 90 -22.40 7.53 -0.82
C ILE A 90 -23.16 6.44 -1.59
N GLN A 91 -24.40 6.13 -1.21
CA GLN A 91 -25.16 5.01 -1.76
C GLN A 91 -25.47 5.19 -3.26
N LYS A 92 -25.96 6.38 -3.66
CA LYS A 92 -26.27 6.66 -5.08
C LYS A 92 -25.03 6.73 -5.98
N LYS A 93 -23.86 7.10 -5.43
CA LYS A 93 -22.62 7.36 -6.19
C LYS A 93 -21.48 6.42 -5.79
N GLN A 94 -21.83 5.21 -5.37
CA GLN A 94 -20.86 4.25 -4.83
C GLN A 94 -19.73 3.94 -5.82
N LYS A 95 -20.08 3.64 -7.09
CA LYS A 95 -19.10 3.31 -8.13
C LYS A 95 -18.16 4.46 -8.46
N GLU A 96 -18.72 5.67 -8.61
CA GLU A 96 -17.95 6.89 -8.88
C GLU A 96 -16.96 7.16 -7.75
N PHE A 97 -17.41 7.04 -6.49
CA PHE A 97 -16.55 7.20 -5.33
C PHE A 97 -15.38 6.21 -5.34
N LEU A 98 -15.65 4.93 -5.61
CA LEU A 98 -14.62 3.90 -5.60
C LEU A 98 -13.56 4.11 -6.68
N GLU A 99 -13.98 4.44 -7.90
CA GLU A 99 -13.03 4.70 -8.98
C GLU A 99 -12.17 5.93 -8.68
N LEU A 100 -12.79 6.96 -8.14
CA LEU A 100 -12.10 8.16 -7.70
C LEU A 100 -11.10 7.89 -6.56
N ARG A 101 -11.44 7.06 -5.56
CA ARG A 101 -10.49 6.61 -4.52
C ARG A 101 -9.34 5.79 -5.10
N ARG A 102 -9.60 4.94 -6.11
CA ARG A 102 -8.55 4.18 -6.83
C ARG A 102 -7.62 5.12 -7.60
N GLN A 103 -8.15 6.14 -8.25
CA GLN A 103 -7.36 7.12 -9.00
C GLN A 103 -6.48 7.98 -8.07
N ASP A 104 -7.04 8.44 -6.94
CA ASP A 104 -6.30 9.17 -5.90
C ASP A 104 -5.13 8.33 -5.38
N GLN A 105 -5.39 7.08 -4.97
CA GLN A 105 -4.35 6.17 -4.50
C GLN A 105 -3.26 5.96 -5.56
N ARG A 106 -3.64 5.71 -6.82
CA ARG A 106 -2.67 5.52 -7.92
C ARG A 106 -1.82 6.75 -8.16
N THR A 107 -2.41 7.94 -8.14
CA THR A 107 -1.72 9.21 -8.35
C THR A 107 -0.72 9.48 -7.24
N ARG A 108 -1.12 9.27 -5.98
CA ARG A 108 -0.23 9.35 -4.81
C ARG A 108 0.90 8.34 -4.89
N HIS A 109 0.59 7.06 -5.11
CA HIS A 109 1.61 6.02 -5.21
C HIS A 109 2.61 6.30 -6.35
N ASN A 110 2.16 6.83 -7.49
CA ASN A 110 3.04 7.28 -8.57
C ASN A 110 4.00 8.40 -8.13
N ARG A 111 3.48 9.41 -7.40
CA ARG A 111 4.28 10.52 -6.86
C ARG A 111 5.38 10.03 -5.91
N TYR A 112 5.11 8.96 -5.17
CA TYR A 112 6.02 8.33 -4.22
C TYR A 112 6.60 6.99 -4.72
N TRP A 113 6.93 6.92 -6.02
CA TRP A 113 7.72 5.85 -6.64
C TRP A 113 7.11 4.44 -6.57
N LYS A 114 5.85 4.27 -6.14
CA LYS A 114 5.16 2.99 -6.03
C LYS A 114 5.86 1.98 -5.12
N THR A 115 6.52 2.44 -4.06
CA THR A 115 7.21 1.57 -3.09
C THR A 115 7.08 2.12 -1.67
N PRO A 116 6.92 1.26 -0.64
CA PRO A 116 7.02 1.66 0.77
C PRO A 116 8.48 1.86 1.21
N TYR A 117 9.46 1.42 0.42
CA TYR A 117 10.86 1.34 0.81
C TYR A 117 11.69 2.58 0.47
N LEU A 118 11.12 3.77 0.64
CA LEU A 118 11.85 5.03 0.42
C LEU A 118 12.76 5.35 1.61
N GLN A 119 13.98 5.84 1.35
CA GLN A 119 14.91 6.27 2.40
C GLN A 119 14.37 7.44 3.21
N GLU A 120 13.76 8.43 2.54
CA GLU A 120 13.08 9.57 3.19
C GLU A 120 11.59 9.59 2.83
N PRO A 121 10.77 8.74 3.48
CA PRO A 121 9.37 8.59 3.13
C PRO A 121 8.52 9.75 3.69
N ASN A 122 7.43 10.06 2.99
CA ASN A 122 6.32 10.80 3.59
C ASN A 122 5.42 9.83 4.38
N VAL A 123 5.33 10.01 5.69
CA VAL A 123 4.62 9.11 6.63
C VAL A 123 3.11 9.07 6.37
N LYS A 124 2.55 10.16 5.83
CA LYS A 124 1.13 10.29 5.51
C LYS A 124 0.83 9.77 4.11
N GLU A 125 1.61 10.17 3.12
CA GLU A 125 1.26 10.07 1.71
C GLU A 125 2.04 8.99 0.91
N SER A 126 3.12 8.42 1.42
CA SER A 126 3.82 7.32 0.72
C SER A 126 2.97 6.05 0.65
N CYS A 127 3.41 5.08 -0.15
CA CYS A 127 2.79 3.75 -0.18
C CYS A 127 2.88 3.12 1.20
N GLY A 128 1.76 2.64 1.74
CA GLY A 128 1.71 2.12 3.11
C GLY A 128 1.79 3.21 4.19
N GLY A 129 1.53 4.47 3.85
CA GLY A 129 1.37 5.56 4.82
C GLY A 129 -0.06 5.67 5.37
N LEU A 130 -0.28 6.63 6.27
CA LEU A 130 -1.57 6.85 6.94
C LEU A 130 -2.74 7.04 5.96
N ARG A 131 -2.50 7.65 4.80
CA ARG A 131 -3.55 7.84 3.79
C ARG A 131 -4.06 6.53 3.18
N ASP A 132 -3.22 5.49 3.08
CA ASP A 132 -3.69 4.18 2.60
C ASP A 132 -4.60 3.49 3.61
N TYR A 133 -4.34 3.69 4.92
CA TYR A 133 -5.26 3.29 5.99
C TYR A 133 -6.60 4.01 5.87
N HIS A 134 -6.59 5.35 5.82
CA HIS A 134 -7.85 6.11 5.72
C HIS A 134 -8.62 5.76 4.45
N ASN A 135 -7.92 5.58 3.33
CA ASN A 135 -8.52 5.17 2.07
C ASN A 135 -9.27 3.84 2.19
N ILE A 136 -8.70 2.84 2.88
CA ILE A 136 -9.39 1.57 3.02
C ILE A 136 -10.60 1.68 3.93
N MET A 137 -10.52 2.44 5.03
CA MET A 137 -11.67 2.68 5.92
C MET A 137 -12.82 3.36 5.18
N TRP A 138 -12.51 4.39 4.40
CA TRP A 138 -13.47 5.07 3.55
C TRP A 138 -14.14 4.13 2.54
N VAL A 139 -13.33 3.32 1.85
CA VAL A 139 -13.86 2.37 0.86
C VAL A 139 -14.70 1.28 1.53
N SER A 140 -14.28 0.77 2.70
CA SER A 140 -15.03 -0.22 3.50
C SER A 140 -16.35 0.34 4.01
N GLN A 141 -16.39 1.60 4.46
CA GLN A 141 -17.63 2.27 4.85
C GLN A 141 -18.59 2.37 3.67
N VAL A 142 -18.10 2.81 2.50
CA VAL A 142 -18.93 2.94 1.30
C VAL A 142 -19.40 1.59 0.74
N LYS A 143 -18.57 0.55 0.81
CA LYS A 143 -18.91 -0.79 0.27
C LYS A 143 -19.76 -1.63 1.20
N ARG A 144 -19.50 -1.55 2.50
CA ARG A 144 -19.99 -2.51 3.50
C ARG A 144 -20.66 -1.85 4.70
N GLY A 145 -20.68 -0.52 4.80
CA GLY A 145 -21.14 0.19 6.00
C GLY A 145 -20.19 0.03 7.19
N ILE A 146 -18.97 -0.47 6.96
CA ILE A 146 -18.00 -0.79 8.01
C ILE A 146 -17.15 0.43 8.36
N THR A 147 -17.11 0.78 9.64
CA THR A 147 -16.32 1.90 10.17
C THR A 147 -15.25 1.47 11.17
N ASP A 148 -15.21 0.19 11.57
CA ASP A 148 -14.16 -0.41 12.38
C ASP A 148 -13.48 -1.56 11.61
N LEU A 149 -12.15 -1.60 11.63
CA LEU A 149 -11.37 -2.70 11.07
C LEU A 149 -11.75 -4.07 11.66
N LYS A 150 -12.22 -4.13 12.91
CA LYS A 150 -12.69 -5.37 13.54
C LYS A 150 -13.85 -6.00 12.78
N ASP A 151 -14.74 -5.19 12.21
CA ASP A 151 -15.87 -5.69 11.44
C ASP A 151 -15.42 -6.40 10.16
N LEU A 152 -14.32 -5.95 9.55
CA LEU A 152 -13.70 -6.62 8.39
C LEU A 152 -13.17 -8.02 8.72
N VAL A 153 -12.79 -8.27 9.98
CA VAL A 153 -12.42 -9.60 10.45
C VAL A 153 -13.67 -10.48 10.61
N MET A 154 -14.75 -9.91 11.16
CA MET A 154 -16.01 -10.63 11.35
C MET A 154 -16.63 -11.08 10.02
N GLU A 155 -16.55 -10.26 8.97
CA GLU A 155 -16.99 -10.65 7.62
C GLU A 155 -15.95 -11.45 6.79
N LYS A 156 -14.80 -11.81 7.39
CA LYS A 156 -13.71 -12.59 6.78
C LYS A 156 -13.00 -11.91 5.61
N SER A 157 -13.17 -10.60 5.45
CA SER A 157 -12.41 -9.77 4.51
C SER A 157 -10.95 -9.60 4.96
N LEU A 158 -10.69 -9.63 6.28
CA LEU A 158 -9.36 -9.63 6.89
C LEU A 158 -9.18 -10.84 7.81
N THR A 159 -7.93 -11.28 7.97
CA THR A 159 -7.57 -12.25 9.00
C THR A 159 -7.25 -11.54 10.33
N PRO A 160 -7.30 -12.22 11.48
CA PRO A 160 -6.89 -11.63 12.75
C PRO A 160 -5.44 -11.13 12.74
N THR A 161 -4.55 -11.81 12.02
CA THR A 161 -3.16 -11.36 11.83
C THR A 161 -3.09 -10.09 11.00
N ALA A 162 -3.79 -10.02 9.87
CA ALA A 162 -3.83 -8.81 9.04
C ALA A 162 -4.40 -7.60 9.80
N TYR A 163 -5.42 -7.82 10.62
CA TYR A 163 -5.97 -6.79 11.51
C TYR A 163 -4.90 -6.23 12.47
N ARG A 164 -4.18 -7.12 13.17
CA ARG A 164 -3.10 -6.69 14.08
C ARG A 164 -2.03 -5.91 13.33
N GLU A 165 -1.53 -6.45 12.22
CA GLU A 165 -0.48 -5.81 11.42
C GLU A 165 -0.88 -4.42 10.90
N ILE A 166 -2.14 -4.23 10.48
CA ILE A 166 -2.67 -2.91 10.08
C ILE A 166 -2.79 -1.97 11.29
N SER A 167 -3.32 -2.46 12.41
CA SER A 167 -3.50 -1.67 13.63
C SER A 167 -2.17 -1.19 14.19
N ASP A 168 -1.19 -2.10 14.29
CA ASP A 168 0.15 -1.81 14.78
C ASP A 168 0.87 -0.84 13.84
N ALA A 169 0.71 -1.00 12.52
CA ALA A 169 1.26 -0.07 11.55
C ALA A 169 0.64 1.33 11.66
N TYR A 170 -0.68 1.42 11.84
CA TYR A 170 -1.36 2.69 12.02
C TYR A 170 -0.89 3.43 13.29
N ASP A 171 -0.83 2.73 14.43
CA ASP A 171 -0.32 3.30 15.69
C ASP A 171 1.13 3.76 15.55
N PHE A 172 1.99 2.90 15.01
CA PHE A 172 3.40 3.21 14.79
C PHE A 172 3.59 4.46 13.93
N LEU A 173 2.92 4.52 12.77
CA LEU A 173 3.02 5.67 11.87
C LEU A 173 2.45 6.96 12.49
N HIS A 174 1.40 6.86 13.31
CA HIS A 174 0.88 8.00 14.05
C HIS A 174 1.89 8.53 15.07
N ARG A 175 2.53 7.63 15.82
CA ARG A 175 3.59 7.99 16.77
C ARG A 175 4.76 8.66 16.04
N VAL A 176 5.23 8.08 14.93
CA VAL A 176 6.31 8.68 14.12
C VAL A 176 5.91 10.07 13.66
N ARG A 177 4.73 10.23 13.06
CA ARG A 177 4.23 11.53 12.60
C ARG A 177 4.15 12.56 13.72
N ASN A 178 3.66 12.17 14.90
CA ASN A 178 3.60 13.07 16.05
C ASN A 178 4.99 13.53 16.50
N GLU A 179 5.96 12.60 16.54
CA GLU A 179 7.34 12.94 16.89
C GLU A 179 7.98 13.91 15.88
N LEU A 180 7.73 13.70 14.57
CA LEU A 180 8.17 14.65 13.54
C LEU A 180 7.61 16.06 13.81
N HIS A 181 6.35 16.16 14.22
CA HIS A 181 5.70 17.44 14.47
C HIS A 181 6.23 18.11 15.72
N TYR A 182 6.45 17.35 16.81
CA TYR A 182 7.06 17.88 18.03
C TYR A 182 8.48 18.38 17.80
N GLU A 183 9.32 17.60 17.10
CA GLU A 183 10.71 17.96 16.82
C GLU A 183 10.83 19.18 15.89
N THR A 184 9.90 19.34 14.94
CA THR A 184 9.95 20.45 13.97
C THR A 184 9.14 21.68 14.39
N GLY A 185 8.26 21.55 15.39
CA GLY A 185 7.35 22.60 15.85
C GLY A 185 6.28 23.03 14.83
N LYS A 186 6.06 22.23 13.78
CA LYS A 186 5.12 22.50 12.68
C LYS A 186 4.66 21.20 12.02
N GLU A 187 3.71 21.29 11.08
CA GLU A 187 3.37 20.14 10.23
C GLU A 187 4.62 19.73 9.41
N ASN A 188 5.05 18.49 9.58
CA ASN A 188 6.10 17.88 8.78
C ASN A 188 5.88 16.38 8.68
N ASP A 189 5.46 15.94 7.50
CA ASP A 189 5.20 14.52 7.24
C ASP A 189 6.39 13.77 6.63
N ILE A 190 7.53 14.42 6.39
CA ILE A 190 8.71 13.81 5.74
C ILE A 190 9.69 13.34 6.81
N LEU A 191 9.96 12.03 6.83
CA LEU A 191 10.93 11.38 7.70
C LEU A 191 12.34 11.44 7.08
N THR A 192 12.99 12.60 7.20
CA THR A 192 14.34 12.82 6.67
C THR A 192 15.41 12.02 7.40
N LEU A 193 16.57 11.80 6.78
CA LEU A 193 17.71 11.09 7.38
C LEU A 193 18.09 11.64 8.77
N ARG A 194 18.06 12.97 8.93
CA ARG A 194 18.29 13.62 10.23
C ARG A 194 17.24 13.21 11.27
N LEU A 195 15.96 13.27 10.87
CA LEU A 195 14.84 13.00 11.76
C LEU A 195 14.76 11.53 12.17
N GLN A 196 15.23 10.60 11.33
CA GLN A 196 15.25 9.17 11.66
C GLN A 196 16.06 8.88 12.93
N GLY A 197 17.26 9.46 13.06
CA GLY A 197 18.08 9.29 14.26
C GLY A 197 17.44 9.89 15.52
N ILE A 198 16.73 11.02 15.36
CA ILE A 198 16.01 11.68 16.45
C ILE A 198 14.85 10.81 16.92
N VAL A 199 13.97 10.42 16.00
CA VAL A 199 12.80 9.56 16.29
C VAL A 199 13.26 8.24 16.92
N ALA A 200 14.30 7.59 16.36
CA ALA A 200 14.86 6.36 16.92
C ALA A 200 15.37 6.54 18.35
N THR A 201 15.97 7.69 18.66
CA THR A 201 16.42 8.02 20.01
C THR A 201 15.24 8.26 20.95
N THR A 202 14.26 9.09 20.56
CA THR A 202 13.06 9.36 21.37
C THR A 202 12.26 8.08 21.64
N PHE A 203 12.21 7.16 20.68
CA PHE A 203 11.51 5.89 20.83
C PHE A 203 12.30 4.85 21.64
N ASN A 204 13.45 5.23 22.20
CA ASN A 204 14.29 4.41 23.07
C ASN A 204 14.77 3.11 22.40
N TYR A 205 15.16 3.16 21.12
CA TYR A 205 15.78 2.01 20.46
C TYR A 205 17.07 1.60 21.20
N PRO A 206 17.23 0.32 21.60
CA PRO A 206 18.23 -0.11 22.58
C PRO A 206 19.65 -0.26 22.01
N GLN A 207 19.81 -0.20 20.69
CA GLN A 207 21.10 -0.42 20.03
C GLN A 207 22.13 0.63 20.48
N LYS A 208 23.40 0.24 20.63
CA LYS A 208 24.42 1.13 21.23
C LYS A 208 24.70 2.39 20.40
N SER A 209 24.95 2.23 19.10
CA SER A 209 25.28 3.34 18.20
C SER A 209 24.03 3.96 17.58
N ILE A 210 24.08 5.26 17.29
CA ILE A 210 22.98 5.97 16.62
C ILE A 210 22.64 5.35 15.26
N LEU A 211 23.65 4.87 14.53
CA LEU A 211 23.48 4.19 13.25
C LEU A 211 22.60 2.94 13.42
N ARG A 212 22.96 2.03 14.32
CA ARG A 212 22.20 0.80 14.57
C ARG A 212 20.79 1.06 15.13
N ARG A 213 20.61 2.13 15.94
CA ARG A 213 19.25 2.54 16.38
C ARG A 213 18.40 2.96 15.20
N THR A 214 18.99 3.77 14.31
CA THR A 214 18.32 4.27 13.10
C THR A 214 17.97 3.12 12.16
N GLU A 215 18.89 2.18 11.94
CA GLU A 215 18.66 0.98 11.13
C GLU A 215 17.52 0.13 11.69
N ALA A 216 17.52 -0.13 13.00
CA ALA A 216 16.46 -0.88 13.65
C ALA A 216 15.11 -0.18 13.54
N PHE A 217 15.07 1.13 13.79
CA PHE A 217 13.87 1.95 13.65
C PHE A 217 13.31 1.92 12.21
N MET A 218 14.18 2.11 11.23
CA MET A 218 13.76 2.12 9.83
C MET A 218 13.34 0.72 9.35
N ARG A 219 13.94 -0.36 9.86
CA ARG A 219 13.47 -1.73 9.61
C ARG A 219 12.04 -1.94 10.11
N ASP A 220 11.73 -1.45 11.31
CA ASP A 220 10.36 -1.50 11.85
C ASP A 220 9.42 -0.62 11.02
N TYR A 221 9.84 0.58 10.63
CA TYR A 221 9.09 1.47 9.73
C TYR A 221 8.74 0.78 8.40
N TYR A 222 9.72 0.16 7.73
CA TYR A 222 9.50 -0.55 6.48
C TYR A 222 8.60 -1.76 6.66
N THR A 223 8.75 -2.50 7.76
CA THR A 223 7.88 -3.65 8.07
C THR A 223 6.42 -3.22 8.22
N HIS A 224 6.15 -2.16 9.01
CA HIS A 224 4.81 -1.62 9.21
C HIS A 224 4.20 -1.08 7.91
N THR A 225 4.93 -0.23 7.18
CA THR A 225 4.43 0.35 5.92
C THR A 225 4.22 -0.73 4.85
N ARG A 226 5.09 -1.74 4.77
CA ARG A 226 4.91 -2.90 3.90
C ARG A 226 3.64 -3.67 4.23
N HIS A 227 3.40 -4.00 5.49
CA HIS A 227 2.18 -4.70 5.91
C HIS A 227 0.94 -3.89 5.55
N LEU A 228 0.92 -2.61 5.92
CA LEU A 228 -0.20 -1.72 5.63
C LEU A 228 -0.47 -1.64 4.11
N TRP A 229 0.58 -1.46 3.31
CA TRP A 229 0.47 -1.40 1.85
C TRP A 229 -0.05 -2.71 1.25
N GLN A 230 0.48 -3.86 1.69
CA GLN A 230 0.10 -5.17 1.16
C GLN A 230 -1.35 -5.52 1.48
N HIS A 231 -1.82 -5.24 2.69
CA HIS A 231 -3.19 -5.53 3.12
C HIS A 231 -4.20 -4.59 2.49
N THR A 232 -3.95 -3.27 2.55
CA THR A 232 -4.86 -2.26 1.94
C THR A 232 -5.00 -2.47 0.44
N THR A 233 -3.89 -2.76 -0.27
CA THR A 233 -3.93 -3.06 -1.71
C THR A 233 -4.67 -4.38 -1.99
N SER A 234 -4.52 -5.39 -1.13
CA SER A 234 -5.24 -6.65 -1.28
C SER A 234 -6.75 -6.47 -1.07
N LEU A 235 -7.15 -5.66 -0.10
CA LEU A 235 -8.56 -5.40 0.18
C LEU A 235 -9.20 -4.55 -0.91
N MET A 236 -8.51 -3.52 -1.42
CA MET A 236 -8.93 -2.78 -2.61
C MET A 236 -9.13 -3.68 -3.83
N GLU A 237 -8.22 -4.64 -4.04
CA GLU A 237 -8.32 -5.60 -5.13
C GLU A 237 -9.52 -6.56 -4.95
N ILE A 238 -9.79 -7.02 -3.72
CA ILE A 238 -10.99 -7.83 -3.41
C ILE A 238 -12.26 -7.05 -3.80
N TYR A 239 -12.39 -5.81 -3.35
CA TYR A 239 -13.56 -4.98 -3.68
C TYR A 239 -13.71 -4.69 -5.17
N GLN A 240 -12.59 -4.62 -5.90
CA GLN A 240 -12.62 -4.49 -7.36
C GLN A 240 -13.11 -5.78 -8.04
N ILE A 241 -12.60 -6.94 -7.62
CA ILE A 241 -13.03 -8.23 -8.18
C ILE A 241 -14.53 -8.45 -7.94
N GLU A 242 -15.04 -8.13 -6.76
CA GLU A 242 -16.46 -8.25 -6.43
C GLU A 242 -17.33 -7.34 -7.32
N GLU A 243 -16.88 -6.12 -7.59
CA GLU A 243 -17.59 -5.18 -8.46
C GLU A 243 -17.62 -5.65 -9.92
N GLU A 244 -16.49 -6.16 -10.43
CA GLU A 244 -16.38 -6.75 -11.77
C GLU A 244 -17.32 -7.97 -11.91
N GLN A 245 -17.37 -8.84 -10.90
CA GLN A 245 -18.26 -9.99 -10.88
C GLN A 245 -19.74 -9.59 -10.83
N ALA A 246 -20.11 -8.64 -9.98
CA ALA A 246 -21.49 -8.14 -9.88
C ALA A 246 -21.95 -7.48 -11.20
N ALA A 247 -21.06 -6.75 -11.87
CA ALA A 247 -21.34 -6.16 -13.18
C ALA A 247 -21.52 -7.23 -14.27
N ALA A 248 -20.73 -8.30 -14.23
CA ALA A 248 -20.82 -9.43 -15.15
C ALA A 248 -22.09 -10.28 -14.96
N SER A 249 -22.69 -10.30 -13.76
CA SER A 249 -23.93 -11.05 -13.47
C SER A 249 -25.24 -10.27 -13.76
N GLY A 250 -25.16 -8.96 -14.04
CA GLY A 250 -26.34 -8.13 -14.27
C GLY A 250 -27.02 -8.38 -15.62
N LEU A 251 -28.21 -7.79 -15.84
CA LEU A 251 -29.03 -7.88 -17.08
C LEU A 251 -28.25 -7.61 -18.40
N ARG A 252 -27.09 -6.95 -18.36
CA ARG A 252 -26.18 -6.74 -19.51
C ARG A 252 -25.36 -7.98 -19.91
N SER A 253 -25.32 -9.03 -19.08
CA SER A 253 -24.70 -10.32 -19.41
C SER A 253 -25.37 -11.04 -20.57
N PHE A 254 -26.66 -10.75 -20.83
CA PHE A 254 -27.41 -11.38 -21.93
C PHE A 254 -26.93 -10.93 -23.33
N LEU A 255 -26.25 -9.78 -23.43
CA LEU A 255 -25.76 -9.22 -24.70
C LEU A 255 -24.25 -9.44 -24.92
N SER A 256 -23.51 -9.89 -23.90
CA SER A 256 -22.07 -10.14 -23.97
C SER A 256 -21.77 -11.60 -23.60
N PHE A 257 -21.79 -12.47 -24.61
CA PHE A 257 -21.49 -13.91 -24.50
C PHE A 257 -20.01 -14.23 -24.27
N ARG A 258 -19.24 -13.37 -23.60
CA ARG A 258 -17.83 -13.65 -23.29
C ARG A 258 -17.70 -14.18 -21.86
N LYS A 259 -18.15 -15.42 -21.66
CA LYS A 259 -17.81 -16.17 -20.45
C LYS A 259 -16.28 -16.20 -20.34
N SER A 260 -15.73 -15.63 -19.27
CA SER A 260 -14.30 -15.64 -18.99
C SER A 260 -13.79 -17.08 -19.12
N LYS A 261 -12.83 -17.32 -20.03
CA LYS A 261 -12.29 -18.66 -20.29
C LYS A 261 -11.50 -19.07 -19.05
N ILE A 262 -12.03 -20.01 -18.30
CA ILE A 262 -11.31 -20.65 -17.20
C ILE A 262 -10.35 -21.66 -17.84
N GLU A 263 -9.06 -21.50 -17.59
CA GLU A 263 -8.02 -22.46 -17.99
C GLU A 263 -7.50 -23.17 -16.73
N GLU A 264 -7.50 -24.50 -16.74
CA GLU A 264 -6.94 -25.30 -15.64
C GLU A 264 -5.56 -25.87 -16.04
N PHE A 265 -4.59 -25.78 -15.14
CA PHE A 265 -3.23 -26.29 -15.36
C PHE A 265 -2.48 -26.43 -14.03
N ASP A 266 -1.66 -27.47 -13.88
CA ASP A 266 -0.78 -27.69 -12.70
C ASP A 266 -1.47 -27.42 -11.34
N GLY A 267 -2.74 -27.81 -11.17
CA GLY A 267 -3.48 -27.61 -9.92
C GLY A 267 -3.99 -26.18 -9.68
N PHE A 268 -3.90 -25.33 -10.71
CA PHE A 268 -4.34 -23.95 -10.71
C PHE A 268 -5.43 -23.70 -11.75
N THR A 269 -6.17 -22.62 -11.55
CA THR A 269 -7.05 -22.04 -12.57
C THR A 269 -6.63 -20.61 -12.89
N ALA A 270 -6.69 -20.23 -14.16
CA ALA A 270 -6.58 -18.84 -14.61
C ALA A 270 -7.95 -18.30 -15.00
N ARG A 271 -8.31 -17.14 -14.44
CA ARG A 271 -9.49 -16.35 -14.83
C ARG A 271 -9.24 -14.88 -14.55
N ASP A 272 -9.74 -14.02 -15.44
CA ASP A 272 -9.69 -12.56 -15.30
C ASP A 272 -8.25 -12.03 -15.00
N GLY A 273 -7.26 -12.61 -15.71
CA GLY A 273 -5.85 -12.26 -15.57
C GLY A 273 -5.20 -12.69 -14.25
N ARG A 274 -5.85 -13.57 -13.48
CA ARG A 274 -5.39 -14.00 -12.14
C ARG A 274 -5.34 -15.51 -12.01
N ILE A 275 -4.39 -15.98 -11.21
CA ILE A 275 -4.22 -17.39 -10.86
C ILE A 275 -4.85 -17.71 -9.50
N TYR A 276 -5.56 -18.83 -9.42
CA TYR A 276 -6.22 -19.36 -8.23
C TYR A 276 -5.84 -20.83 -8.04
N ALA A 277 -5.84 -21.32 -6.80
CA ALA A 277 -5.64 -22.74 -6.51
C ALA A 277 -6.95 -23.50 -6.78
N ILE A 278 -6.86 -24.72 -7.33
CA ILE A 278 -8.02 -25.62 -7.44
C ILE A 278 -8.36 -26.18 -6.05
N ALA A 279 -7.35 -26.51 -5.24
CA ALA A 279 -7.49 -27.04 -3.90
C ALA A 279 -6.49 -26.39 -2.93
N ASN A 280 -6.82 -26.35 -1.64
CA ASN A 280 -5.99 -25.71 -0.61
C ASN A 280 -4.70 -26.48 -0.31
N ASP A 281 -4.66 -27.78 -0.65
CA ASP A 281 -3.51 -28.66 -0.48
C ASP A 281 -2.58 -28.69 -1.72
N VAL A 282 -2.73 -27.76 -2.65
CA VAL A 282 -1.93 -27.70 -3.90
C VAL A 282 -0.43 -27.66 -3.63
N PHE A 283 0.02 -27.05 -2.53
CA PHE A 283 1.45 -26.99 -2.17
C PHE A 283 1.89 -28.13 -1.27
N THR A 284 1.02 -28.65 -0.39
CA THR A 284 1.38 -29.81 0.44
C THR A 284 1.41 -31.11 -0.37
N SER A 285 0.59 -31.22 -1.42
CA SER A 285 0.62 -32.34 -2.36
C SER A 285 1.85 -32.34 -3.27
N ASP A 286 2.36 -31.16 -3.65
CA ASP A 286 3.62 -31.00 -4.40
C ASP A 286 4.24 -29.63 -4.09
N PRO A 287 5.21 -29.55 -3.15
CA PRO A 287 5.83 -28.29 -2.75
C PRO A 287 6.42 -27.52 -3.94
N ASN A 288 7.01 -28.23 -4.91
CA ASN A 288 7.67 -27.60 -6.07
C ASN A 288 6.70 -26.77 -6.95
N ARG A 289 5.38 -26.96 -6.80
CA ARG A 289 4.38 -26.07 -7.43
C ARG A 289 4.51 -24.62 -6.98
N MET A 290 5.06 -24.35 -5.80
CA MET A 290 5.30 -22.97 -5.36
C MET A 290 6.26 -22.24 -6.30
N MET A 291 7.34 -22.87 -6.77
CA MET A 291 8.24 -22.25 -7.75
C MET A 291 7.56 -22.15 -9.14
N ARG A 292 6.88 -23.22 -9.58
CA ARG A 292 6.18 -23.24 -10.87
C ARG A 292 5.01 -22.25 -10.94
N LEU A 293 4.38 -21.90 -9.82
CA LEU A 293 3.38 -20.85 -9.73
C LEU A 293 3.90 -19.54 -10.34
N PHE A 294 5.13 -19.13 -9.98
CA PHE A 294 5.71 -17.89 -10.48
C PHE A 294 6.09 -17.99 -11.95
N GLN A 295 6.59 -19.15 -12.40
CA GLN A 295 6.81 -19.39 -13.83
C GLN A 295 5.50 -19.34 -14.62
N HIS A 296 4.40 -19.88 -14.09
CA HIS A 296 3.08 -19.77 -14.71
C HIS A 296 2.57 -18.33 -14.74
N CYS A 297 2.77 -17.56 -13.67
CA CYS A 297 2.51 -16.13 -13.67
C CYS A 297 3.32 -15.36 -14.71
N GLN A 298 4.59 -15.76 -14.93
CA GLN A 298 5.45 -15.17 -15.94
C GLN A 298 4.91 -15.48 -17.35
N VAL A 299 4.86 -16.77 -17.71
CA VAL A 299 4.51 -17.24 -19.06
C VAL A 299 3.10 -16.83 -19.50
N ARG A 300 2.13 -16.84 -18.58
CA ARG A 300 0.72 -16.51 -18.88
C ARG A 300 0.35 -15.06 -18.56
N THR A 301 1.31 -14.24 -18.13
CA THR A 301 1.07 -12.85 -17.73
C THR A 301 -0.03 -12.72 -16.67
N LEU A 302 -0.05 -13.64 -15.70
CA LEU A 302 -1.05 -13.68 -14.63
C LEU A 302 -0.55 -12.98 -13.36
N LYS A 303 -1.48 -12.37 -12.64
CA LYS A 303 -1.27 -11.87 -11.28
C LYS A 303 -1.69 -12.92 -10.25
N LEU A 304 -1.05 -12.91 -9.09
CA LEU A 304 -1.54 -13.67 -7.94
C LEU A 304 -2.85 -13.07 -7.44
N SER A 305 -3.90 -13.89 -7.40
CA SER A 305 -5.16 -13.52 -6.74
C SER A 305 -4.95 -13.29 -5.23
N PRO A 306 -5.78 -12.46 -4.56
CA PRO A 306 -5.73 -12.32 -3.11
C PRO A 306 -5.69 -13.65 -2.33
N PRO A 307 -6.56 -14.65 -2.60
CA PRO A 307 -6.48 -15.94 -1.92
C PRO A 307 -5.19 -16.72 -2.24
N MET A 308 -4.66 -16.65 -3.46
CA MET A 308 -3.38 -17.29 -3.79
C MET A 308 -2.22 -16.66 -3.01
N ARG A 309 -2.18 -15.32 -2.86
CA ARG A 309 -1.15 -14.64 -2.06
C ARG A 309 -1.17 -15.11 -0.61
N LYS A 310 -2.36 -15.26 -0.03
CA LYS A 310 -2.55 -15.80 1.32
C LYS A 310 -2.04 -17.24 1.41
N LEU A 311 -2.45 -18.09 0.46
CA LEU A 311 -2.08 -19.50 0.43
C LEU A 311 -0.55 -19.71 0.36
N VAL A 312 0.14 -18.92 -0.47
CA VAL A 312 1.61 -18.96 -0.56
C VAL A 312 2.25 -18.57 0.77
N LYS A 313 1.79 -17.48 1.40
CA LYS A 313 2.31 -17.02 2.70
C LYS A 313 2.14 -18.07 3.80
N GLU A 314 1.02 -18.79 3.81
CA GLU A 314 0.71 -19.84 4.78
C GLU A 314 1.58 -21.09 4.63
N HIS A 315 2.26 -21.28 3.49
CA HIS A 315 3.08 -22.46 3.19
C HIS A 315 4.55 -22.12 2.90
N LEU A 316 5.03 -20.93 3.29
CA LEU A 316 6.42 -20.52 3.09
C LEU A 316 7.43 -21.40 3.84
N ASP A 317 7.00 -22.11 4.87
CA ASP A 317 7.78 -23.09 5.62
C ASP A 317 8.20 -24.30 4.78
N LEU A 318 7.44 -24.63 3.71
CA LEU A 318 7.82 -25.66 2.73
C LEU A 318 9.07 -25.29 1.91
N VAL A 319 9.48 -24.01 1.90
CA VAL A 319 10.66 -23.51 1.18
C VAL A 319 11.90 -23.65 2.07
N ASP A 320 12.23 -24.91 2.37
CA ASP A 320 13.36 -25.28 3.23
C ASP A 320 14.66 -25.50 2.42
N LYS A 321 15.65 -26.14 3.05
CA LYS A 321 16.92 -26.46 2.40
C LYS A 321 16.71 -27.43 1.23
N ASP A 322 15.93 -28.49 1.43
CA ASP A 322 15.73 -29.51 0.41
C ASP A 322 14.99 -28.94 -0.80
N PHE A 323 14.01 -28.06 -0.56
CA PHE A 323 13.34 -27.30 -1.61
C PHE A 323 14.33 -26.48 -2.45
N ARG A 324 15.25 -25.75 -1.81
CA ARG A 324 16.26 -24.92 -2.50
C ARG A 324 17.27 -25.77 -3.28
N TYR A 325 17.64 -26.94 -2.77
CA TYR A 325 18.55 -27.88 -3.44
C TYR A 325 17.84 -28.88 -4.38
N ASP A 326 16.52 -28.81 -4.54
CA ASP A 326 15.81 -29.57 -5.56
C ASP A 326 16.17 -29.03 -6.96
N LYS A 327 16.65 -29.93 -7.84
CA LYS A 327 17.04 -29.57 -9.21
C LYS A 327 15.88 -28.94 -9.98
N ARG A 328 14.64 -29.43 -9.79
CA ARG A 328 13.44 -28.93 -10.49
C ARG A 328 13.18 -27.46 -10.19
N ASN A 329 13.35 -27.05 -8.93
CA ASN A 329 13.15 -25.66 -8.53
C ASN A 329 14.25 -24.75 -9.06
N ARG A 330 15.51 -25.21 -9.03
CA ARG A 330 16.62 -24.44 -9.63
C ARG A 330 16.46 -24.27 -11.14
N ASP A 331 16.13 -25.34 -11.86
CA ASP A 331 15.89 -25.30 -13.29
C ASP A 331 14.71 -24.35 -13.62
N THR A 332 13.64 -24.39 -12.82
CA THR A 332 12.48 -23.50 -12.98
C THR A 332 12.86 -22.04 -12.71
N PHE A 333 13.63 -21.77 -11.67
CA PHE A 333 14.11 -20.43 -11.35
C PHE A 333 15.06 -19.89 -12.42
N GLN A 334 15.97 -20.72 -12.93
CA GLN A 334 16.81 -20.39 -14.07
C GLN A 334 15.97 -20.00 -15.28
N ALA A 335 14.96 -20.81 -15.63
CA ALA A 335 14.05 -20.51 -16.73
C ALA A 335 13.27 -19.18 -16.53
N ILE A 336 12.98 -18.80 -15.29
CA ILE A 336 12.39 -17.48 -14.98
C ILE A 336 13.38 -16.36 -15.31
N LEU A 337 14.65 -16.48 -14.92
CA LEU A 337 15.69 -15.46 -15.15
C LEU A 337 16.15 -15.39 -16.62
N GLU A 338 16.03 -16.46 -17.39
CA GLU A 338 16.41 -16.46 -18.82
C GLU A 338 15.44 -15.66 -19.69
N ARG A 339 14.24 -15.35 -19.18
CA ARG A 339 13.17 -14.68 -19.93
C ARG A 339 13.32 -13.15 -19.88
N LYS A 340 14.31 -12.62 -20.61
CA LYS A 340 14.63 -11.17 -20.71
C LYS A 340 13.35 -10.33 -20.89
N GLY A 341 13.20 -9.26 -20.11
CA GLY A 341 12.06 -8.33 -20.19
C GLY A 341 10.85 -8.69 -19.31
N ASP A 342 10.85 -9.85 -18.66
CA ASP A 342 9.76 -10.28 -17.78
C ASP A 342 10.26 -10.91 -16.46
N VAL A 343 11.51 -10.65 -16.11
CA VAL A 343 12.16 -11.16 -14.88
C VAL A 343 11.72 -10.32 -13.69
N ALA A 344 11.79 -8.99 -13.79
CA ALA A 344 11.52 -8.04 -12.72
C ALA A 344 10.11 -8.22 -12.15
N ARG A 345 9.11 -8.34 -13.03
CA ARG A 345 7.72 -8.57 -12.62
C ARG A 345 7.59 -9.85 -11.79
N THR A 346 8.25 -10.92 -12.21
CA THR A 346 8.17 -12.23 -11.55
C THR A 346 8.88 -12.21 -10.20
N LEU A 347 10.08 -11.63 -10.12
CA LEU A 347 10.80 -11.45 -8.85
C LEU A 347 10.03 -10.55 -7.88
N ARG A 348 9.38 -9.49 -8.36
CA ARG A 348 8.50 -8.64 -7.52
C ARG A 348 7.28 -9.40 -7.00
N LEU A 349 6.70 -10.32 -7.79
CA LEU A 349 5.63 -11.20 -7.31
C LEU A 349 6.14 -12.15 -6.21
N MET A 350 7.32 -12.74 -6.40
CA MET A 350 7.97 -13.60 -5.40
C MET A 350 8.29 -12.83 -4.11
N HIS A 351 8.86 -11.63 -4.24
CA HIS A 351 9.21 -10.77 -3.11
C HIS A 351 7.97 -10.34 -2.32
N ARG A 352 6.89 -9.93 -3.00
CA ARG A 352 5.65 -9.48 -2.36
C ARG A 352 5.04 -10.50 -1.39
N VAL A 353 5.22 -11.79 -1.66
CA VAL A 353 4.71 -12.88 -0.81
C VAL A 353 5.79 -13.52 0.05
N GLY A 354 6.99 -12.93 0.13
CA GLY A 354 8.12 -13.43 0.93
C GLY A 354 8.83 -14.66 0.34
N PHE A 355 8.39 -15.15 -0.81
CA PHE A 355 8.96 -16.35 -1.43
C PHE A 355 10.40 -16.13 -1.90
N LEU A 356 10.71 -14.93 -2.43
CA LEU A 356 12.05 -14.65 -2.99
C LEU A 356 13.14 -14.78 -1.91
N GLY A 357 12.96 -14.15 -0.75
CA GLY A 357 13.93 -14.25 0.36
C GLY A 357 14.03 -15.66 0.93
N LYS A 358 12.91 -16.39 1.05
CA LYS A 358 12.94 -17.81 1.46
C LYS A 358 13.71 -18.71 0.50
N PHE A 359 13.64 -18.42 -0.81
CA PHE A 359 14.35 -19.17 -1.84
C PHE A 359 15.82 -18.75 -1.98
N LEU A 360 16.14 -17.46 -1.82
CA LEU A 360 17.48 -16.89 -1.85
C LEU A 360 17.79 -16.19 -0.51
N PRO A 361 18.32 -16.92 0.50
CA PRO A 361 18.61 -16.36 1.82
C PRO A 361 19.57 -15.17 1.80
N GLU A 362 20.48 -15.11 0.84
CA GLU A 362 21.39 -13.99 0.63
C GLU A 362 20.63 -12.71 0.24
N PHE A 363 19.55 -12.84 -0.52
CA PHE A 363 18.64 -11.74 -0.82
C PHE A 363 17.79 -11.37 0.40
N ASP A 364 17.32 -12.35 1.17
CA ASP A 364 16.57 -12.13 2.41
C ASP A 364 17.34 -11.26 3.43
N ALA A 365 18.67 -11.41 3.46
CA ALA A 365 19.52 -10.60 4.31
C ALA A 365 19.51 -9.09 3.96
N MET A 366 19.12 -8.75 2.73
CA MET A 366 18.92 -7.37 2.26
C MET A 366 17.50 -6.83 2.51
N ASP A 367 16.55 -7.67 2.96
CA ASP A 367 15.16 -7.27 3.14
C ASP A 367 15.05 -6.13 4.17
N CYS A 368 14.46 -5.01 3.73
CA CYS A 368 14.32 -3.79 4.51
C CYS A 368 15.66 -3.26 5.07
N LEU A 369 16.77 -3.58 4.40
CA LEU A 369 18.09 -3.11 4.79
C LEU A 369 18.29 -1.66 4.35
N VAL A 370 18.47 -0.79 5.34
CA VAL A 370 18.72 0.64 5.15
C VAL A 370 20.14 0.83 4.61
N GLN A 371 20.27 1.67 3.60
CA GLN A 371 21.58 2.13 3.11
C GLN A 371 21.78 3.57 3.57
N HIS A 372 22.90 3.86 4.25
CA HIS A 372 23.15 5.16 4.90
C HIS A 372 23.92 6.18 4.05
N GLU A 373 24.11 5.89 2.77
CA GLU A 373 24.79 6.80 1.84
C GLU A 373 23.78 7.73 1.14
N PHE A 374 24.16 9.00 0.92
CA PHE A 374 23.29 10.06 0.37
C PHE A 374 22.69 9.77 -1.02
N PHE A 375 23.25 8.82 -1.76
CA PHE A 375 22.81 8.50 -3.12
C PHE A 375 21.72 7.42 -3.17
N HIS A 376 21.46 6.72 -2.06
CA HIS A 376 20.52 5.60 -2.03
C HIS A 376 19.12 6.07 -1.68
N ARG A 377 18.22 5.95 -2.64
CA ARG A 377 16.81 6.34 -2.46
C ARG A 377 15.96 5.24 -1.82
N TYR A 378 16.41 4.00 -1.87
CA TYR A 378 15.64 2.81 -1.51
C TYR A 378 16.40 1.92 -0.53
N THR A 379 15.72 0.96 0.09
CA THR A 379 16.37 -0.16 0.76
C THR A 379 17.13 -1.03 -0.25
N ALA A 380 18.10 -1.82 0.22
CA ALA A 380 18.98 -2.62 -0.64
C ALA A 380 18.20 -3.65 -1.51
N ASP A 381 17.18 -4.29 -0.95
CA ASP A 381 16.29 -5.22 -1.67
C ASP A 381 15.52 -4.52 -2.79
N GLU A 382 14.90 -3.37 -2.50
CA GLU A 382 14.14 -2.60 -3.49
C GLU A 382 15.05 -1.97 -4.54
N HIS A 383 16.25 -1.51 -4.16
CA HIS A 383 17.27 -1.06 -5.10
C HIS A 383 17.61 -2.16 -6.11
N THR A 384 17.90 -3.36 -5.62
CA THR A 384 18.19 -4.53 -6.47
C THR A 384 17.03 -4.82 -7.43
N LEU A 385 15.79 -4.86 -6.95
CA LEU A 385 14.61 -5.08 -7.80
C LEU A 385 14.39 -3.95 -8.83
N ARG A 386 14.74 -2.70 -8.49
CA ARG A 386 14.70 -1.56 -9.44
C ARG A 386 15.76 -1.67 -10.53
N CYS A 387 16.95 -2.14 -10.20
CA CYS A 387 17.99 -2.41 -11.20
C CYS A 387 17.49 -3.46 -12.22
N ILE A 388 16.80 -4.49 -11.75
CA ILE A 388 16.19 -5.51 -12.61
C ILE A 388 15.02 -4.93 -13.42
N ASP A 389 14.18 -4.05 -12.84
CA ASP A 389 13.14 -3.34 -13.60
C ASP A 389 13.74 -2.55 -14.76
N GLN A 390 14.86 -1.85 -14.53
CA GLN A 390 15.50 -1.08 -15.59
C GLN A 390 16.13 -1.95 -16.65
N LEU A 391 16.73 -3.08 -16.26
CA LEU A 391 17.26 -4.05 -17.19
C LEU A 391 16.15 -4.59 -18.12
N ASP A 392 14.99 -4.96 -17.55
CA ASP A 392 13.84 -5.39 -18.33
C ASP A 392 13.27 -4.28 -19.22
N ALA A 393 13.21 -3.04 -18.71
CA ALA A 393 12.68 -1.90 -19.44
C ALA A 393 13.48 -1.57 -20.71
N LEU A 394 14.78 -1.91 -20.77
CA LEU A 394 15.60 -1.70 -21.97
C LEU A 394 15.05 -2.41 -23.20
N LEU A 395 14.30 -3.51 -23.05
CA LEU A 395 13.71 -4.21 -24.20
C LEU A 395 12.54 -3.48 -24.85
N VAL A 396 11.88 -2.58 -24.12
CA VAL A 396 10.72 -1.81 -24.60
C VAL A 396 11.02 -0.31 -24.73
N ASP A 397 12.11 0.18 -24.15
CA ASP A 397 12.54 1.57 -24.28
C ASP A 397 13.21 1.79 -25.64
N GLU A 398 12.52 2.50 -26.53
CA GLU A 398 12.99 2.85 -27.87
C GLU A 398 13.81 4.14 -27.91
N ALA A 399 14.06 4.80 -26.78
CA ALA A 399 14.82 6.05 -26.75
C ALA A 399 16.26 5.86 -27.28
N PRO A 400 16.82 6.82 -28.05
CA PRO A 400 18.19 6.71 -28.60
C PRO A 400 19.27 6.46 -27.55
N ARG A 401 19.11 7.04 -26.35
CA ARG A 401 20.04 6.84 -25.22
C ARG A 401 20.12 5.39 -24.73
N SER A 402 19.06 4.60 -24.96
CA SER A 402 18.91 3.23 -24.48
C SER A 402 19.31 2.21 -25.55
N GLU A 403 19.48 2.63 -26.81
CA GLU A 403 19.77 1.75 -27.95
C GLU A 403 21.05 0.91 -27.74
N PHE A 404 22.12 1.53 -27.26
CA PHE A 404 23.38 0.84 -26.99
C PHE A 404 23.21 -0.26 -25.93
N TYR A 405 22.57 0.07 -24.80
CA TYR A 405 22.34 -0.88 -23.70
C TYR A 405 21.35 -1.98 -24.08
N ARG A 406 20.30 -1.64 -24.85
CA ARG A 406 19.33 -2.60 -25.40
C ARG A 406 20.03 -3.62 -26.29
N ARG A 407 20.93 -3.18 -27.18
CA ARG A 407 21.71 -4.08 -28.03
C ARG A 407 22.58 -5.01 -27.20
N LEU A 408 23.29 -4.49 -26.19
CA LEU A 408 24.08 -5.32 -25.27
C LEU A 408 23.21 -6.38 -24.58
N LEU A 409 22.05 -5.99 -24.04
CA LEU A 409 21.13 -6.93 -23.39
C LEU A 409 20.63 -8.00 -24.36
N LEU A 410 20.34 -7.66 -25.62
CA LEU A 410 19.93 -8.62 -26.64
C LEU A 410 21.06 -9.60 -26.97
N ASP A 411 22.29 -9.11 -27.10
CA ASP A 411 23.48 -9.88 -27.50
C ASP A 411 24.03 -10.78 -26.38
N VAL A 412 23.67 -10.54 -25.10
CA VAL A 412 24.08 -11.41 -23.98
C VAL A 412 23.59 -12.84 -24.20
N SER A 413 24.53 -13.77 -24.32
CA SER A 413 24.27 -15.19 -24.55
C SER A 413 23.76 -15.93 -23.31
N ASP A 414 24.17 -15.48 -22.12
CA ASP A 414 23.75 -16.03 -20.83
C ASP A 414 22.96 -14.99 -20.01
N PRO A 415 21.65 -14.82 -20.28
CA PRO A 415 20.81 -13.96 -19.46
C PRO A 415 20.73 -14.41 -18.01
N TYR A 416 20.77 -15.72 -17.75
CA TYR A 416 20.68 -16.25 -16.39
C TYR A 416 21.80 -15.70 -15.51
N ALA A 417 23.05 -15.79 -15.97
CA ALA A 417 24.20 -15.25 -15.24
C ALA A 417 24.10 -13.74 -15.03
N LEU A 418 23.64 -12.99 -16.03
CA LEU A 418 23.45 -11.54 -15.92
C LEU A 418 22.41 -11.18 -14.84
N TYR A 419 21.20 -11.72 -14.91
CA TYR A 419 20.16 -11.42 -13.92
C TYR A 419 20.55 -11.90 -12.53
N LEU A 420 21.19 -13.07 -12.41
CA LEU A 420 21.68 -13.55 -11.12
C LEU A 420 22.76 -12.63 -10.55
N ALA A 421 23.68 -12.13 -11.39
CA ALA A 421 24.70 -11.17 -10.97
C ALA A 421 24.05 -9.87 -10.45
N VAL A 422 23.01 -9.35 -11.12
CA VAL A 422 22.26 -8.18 -10.63
C VAL A 422 21.54 -8.50 -9.31
N ILE A 423 20.94 -9.67 -9.15
CA ILE A 423 20.32 -10.07 -7.87
C ILE A 423 21.35 -10.09 -6.73
N MET A 424 22.57 -10.55 -7.01
CA MET A 424 23.61 -10.75 -5.99
C MET A 424 24.51 -9.52 -5.77
N HIS A 425 24.47 -8.50 -6.63
CA HIS A 425 25.48 -7.44 -6.67
C HIS A 425 25.67 -6.67 -5.34
N ASP A 426 24.61 -6.55 -4.54
CA ASP A 426 24.60 -5.81 -3.28
C ASP A 426 24.52 -6.72 -2.04
N THR A 427 24.51 -8.04 -2.20
CA THR A 427 24.32 -9.00 -1.08
C THR A 427 25.43 -8.92 -0.03
N GLY A 428 26.66 -8.61 -0.42
CA GLY A 428 27.78 -8.40 0.51
C GLY A 428 27.58 -7.22 1.48
N ARG A 429 26.65 -6.29 1.20
CA ARG A 429 26.31 -5.21 2.14
C ARG A 429 25.68 -5.75 3.42
N ALA A 430 24.93 -6.85 3.34
CA ALA A 430 24.33 -7.47 4.52
C ALA A 430 25.41 -8.10 5.44
N GLU A 431 26.52 -8.57 4.88
CA GLU A 431 27.68 -9.06 5.66
C GLU A 431 28.42 -7.90 6.33
N ASN A 432 28.66 -6.80 5.60
CA ASN A 432 29.31 -5.60 6.16
C ASN A 432 28.52 -4.96 7.32
N VAL A 433 27.18 -5.05 7.30
CA VAL A 433 26.33 -4.60 8.43
C VAL A 433 26.53 -5.47 9.67
N ARG A 434 26.81 -6.77 9.50
CA ARG A 434 27.15 -7.68 10.61
C ARG A 434 28.57 -7.44 11.14
N GLU A 435 29.50 -7.06 10.27
CA GLU A 435 30.92 -6.83 10.59
C GLU A 435 31.26 -5.41 11.06
N HIS A 436 30.33 -4.45 11.07
CA HIS A 436 30.44 -3.23 11.87
C HIS A 436 30.39 -3.55 13.37
N ILE A 437 31.34 -4.35 13.86
CA ILE A 437 31.57 -4.70 15.26
C ILE A 437 32.18 -3.45 15.92
N ASP A 438 31.49 -2.97 16.94
CA ASP A 438 31.85 -1.93 17.90
C ASP A 438 33.35 -1.54 17.88
N GLY A 439 33.65 -0.44 17.18
CA GLY A 439 34.87 0.36 17.37
C GLY A 439 34.61 1.52 18.30
#